data_AF-A0A069AQ52-F1
#
_entry.id   AF-A0A069AQ52-F1
#
_cell.length_a   1.000
_cell.length_b   1.000
_cell.length_c   1.000
_cell.angle_alpha   90.00
_cell.angle_beta   90.00
_cell.angle_gamma   90.00
#
_symmetry.space_group_name_H-M   'P 1'
#
loop_
_entity.id
_entity.type
_entity.pdbx_description
1 polymer ?
#
loop_
_entity_poly.entity_id
_entity_poly.type
_entity_poly.pdbx_seq_one_letter_code
_entity_poly.pdbx_strand_id
1 'polypeptide(L)'
;MISNKEIYDMGFEIGKTKVLSVGKLLQLNSACRMQDRNTILSILLPAYLGAKISFPEELFMNVENIEFMLCYQIGLVAGNAKENATFDGFISLADASERFNVPQATILSAIKRGAFKIDEDCRKIGRDWIFKVSSLQDKYGVEEVELYGIEDDYTDKEEE
;
A
#
# COMPACT_ATOMS: atom_id res chain seq x y z
N MET A 1 -21.57 7.10 -23.59
CA MET A 1 -21.56 6.16 -22.45
C MET A 1 -20.30 6.48 -21.67
N ILE A 2 -20.43 6.86 -20.41
CA ILE A 2 -19.29 7.22 -19.56
C ILE A 2 -18.46 5.95 -19.27
N SER A 3 -17.13 6.08 -19.34
CA SER A 3 -16.22 4.96 -19.13
C SER A 3 -16.01 4.64 -17.65
N ASN A 4 -15.63 3.40 -17.33
CA ASN A 4 -15.29 3.00 -15.97
C ASN A 4 -14.17 3.85 -15.36
N LYS A 5 -13.23 4.33 -16.19
CA LYS A 5 -12.16 5.24 -15.76
C LYS A 5 -12.72 6.59 -15.32
N GLU A 6 -13.61 7.19 -16.10
CA GLU A 6 -14.25 8.46 -15.73
C GLU A 6 -15.09 8.32 -14.45
N ILE A 7 -15.78 7.20 -14.28
CA ILE A 7 -16.54 6.91 -13.05
C ILE A 7 -15.62 6.79 -11.83
N TYR A 8 -14.51 6.07 -11.98
CA TYR A 8 -13.47 5.97 -10.96
C TYR A 8 -12.90 7.35 -10.61
N ASP A 9 -12.54 8.15 -11.61
CA ASP A 9 -11.95 9.47 -11.44
C ASP A 9 -12.91 10.41 -10.67
N MET A 10 -14.22 10.36 -10.95
CA MET A 10 -15.23 11.09 -10.17
C MET A 10 -15.22 10.73 -8.68
N GLY A 11 -15.19 9.42 -8.38
CA GLY A 11 -15.09 8.95 -7.00
C GLY A 11 -13.79 9.39 -6.35
N PHE A 12 -12.68 9.26 -7.07
CA PHE A 12 -11.34 9.60 -6.60
C PHE A 12 -11.23 11.07 -6.18
N GLU A 13 -11.71 12.00 -7.01
CA GLU A 13 -11.68 13.43 -6.71
C GLU A 13 -12.40 13.76 -5.39
N ILE A 14 -13.58 13.19 -5.15
CA ILE A 14 -14.27 13.36 -3.87
C ILE A 14 -13.53 12.68 -2.74
N GLY A 15 -12.98 11.49 -2.97
CA GLY A 15 -12.20 10.75 -1.99
C GLY A 15 -11.03 11.56 -1.45
N LYS A 16 -10.30 12.26 -2.34
CA LYS A 16 -9.13 13.09 -1.99
C LYS A 16 -9.47 14.22 -1.02
N THR A 17 -10.68 14.77 -1.09
CA THR A 17 -11.09 15.89 -0.22
C THR A 17 -11.26 15.50 1.25
N LYS A 18 -11.27 14.19 1.57
CA LYS A 18 -11.45 13.64 2.93
C LYS A 18 -12.72 14.09 3.66
N VAL A 19 -13.70 14.65 2.95
CA VAL A 19 -15.00 15.07 3.53
C VAL A 19 -15.82 13.89 4.06
N LEU A 20 -15.61 12.69 3.49
CA LEU A 20 -16.22 11.46 3.96
C LEU A 20 -15.28 10.74 4.92
N SER A 21 -15.75 10.50 6.14
CA SER A 21 -15.07 9.64 7.10
C SER A 21 -15.17 8.16 6.69
N VAL A 22 -14.28 7.33 7.22
CA VAL A 22 -14.32 5.86 7.00
C VAL A 22 -15.70 5.28 7.37
N GLY A 23 -16.30 5.74 8.48
CA GLY A 23 -17.64 5.32 8.87
C GLY A 23 -18.72 5.66 7.83
N LYS A 24 -18.63 6.84 7.20
CA LYS A 24 -19.55 7.24 6.12
C LYS A 24 -19.34 6.45 4.84
N LEU A 25 -18.09 6.08 4.52
CA LEU A 25 -17.79 5.18 3.39
C LEU A 25 -18.39 3.79 3.59
N LEU A 26 -18.33 3.24 4.82
CA LEU A 26 -18.97 1.96 5.14
C LEU A 26 -20.50 2.04 5.07
N GLN A 27 -21.10 3.13 5.57
CA GLN A 27 -22.54 3.38 5.43
C GLN A 27 -22.95 3.45 3.95
N LEU A 28 -22.16 4.13 3.12
CA LEU A 28 -22.40 4.21 1.68
C LEU A 28 -22.31 2.83 1.00
N ASN A 29 -21.34 1.99 1.38
CA ASN A 29 -21.24 0.63 0.87
C ASN A 29 -22.50 -0.20 1.18
N SER A 30 -22.98 -0.12 2.42
CA SER A 30 -24.23 -0.77 2.81
C SER A 30 -25.42 -0.25 2.02
N ALA A 31 -25.53 1.07 1.85
CA ALA A 31 -26.63 1.69 1.11
C ALA A 31 -26.64 1.27 -0.37
N CYS A 32 -25.49 1.23 -1.04
CA CYS A 32 -25.38 0.76 -2.43
C CYS A 32 -25.77 -0.72 -2.57
N ARG A 33 -25.39 -1.58 -1.60
CA ARG A 33 -25.78 -3.00 -1.60
C ARG A 33 -27.28 -3.18 -1.42
N MET A 34 -27.90 -2.34 -0.59
CA MET A 34 -29.35 -2.33 -0.38
C MET A 34 -30.11 -1.57 -1.47
N GLN A 35 -29.41 -0.97 -2.44
CA GLN A 35 -29.98 -0.07 -3.45
C GLN A 35 -30.84 1.05 -2.85
N ASP A 36 -30.47 1.53 -1.66
CA ASP A 36 -31.19 2.60 -0.98
C ASP A 36 -30.74 3.96 -1.52
N ARG A 37 -31.40 4.39 -2.61
CA ARG A 37 -31.18 5.67 -3.28
C ARG A 37 -31.16 6.85 -2.29
N ASN A 38 -32.09 6.89 -1.35
CA ASN A 38 -32.23 8.02 -0.44
C ASN A 38 -31.03 8.09 0.50
N THR A 39 -30.62 6.95 1.06
CA THR A 39 -29.44 6.91 1.92
C THR A 39 -28.17 7.24 1.14
N ILE A 40 -28.00 6.72 -0.09
CA ILE A 40 -26.86 7.05 -0.97
C ILE A 40 -26.77 8.57 -1.18
N LEU A 41 -27.86 9.21 -1.60
CA LEU A 41 -27.88 10.65 -1.86
C LEU A 41 -27.69 11.48 -0.57
N SER A 42 -28.24 11.03 0.55
CA SER A 42 -28.04 11.69 1.86
C SER A 42 -26.58 11.70 2.33
N ILE A 43 -25.77 10.75 1.85
CA ILE A 43 -24.34 10.69 2.14
C ILE A 43 -23.55 11.51 1.12
N LEU A 44 -23.87 11.37 -0.18
CA LEU A 44 -23.06 11.96 -1.24
C LEU A 44 -23.33 13.46 -1.42
N LEU A 45 -24.58 13.93 -1.38
CA LEU A 45 -24.88 15.36 -1.61
C LEU A 45 -24.15 16.28 -0.60
N PRO A 46 -24.16 16.00 0.72
CA PRO A 46 -23.38 16.80 1.67
C PRO A 46 -21.87 16.70 1.45
N ALA A 47 -21.37 15.56 0.96
CA ALA A 47 -19.96 15.38 0.65
C ALA A 47 -19.51 16.29 -0.50
N TYR A 48 -20.26 16.32 -1.60
CA TYR A 48 -20.00 17.22 -2.73
C TYR A 48 -20.11 18.69 -2.32
N LEU A 49 -21.13 19.04 -1.53
CA LEU A 49 -21.28 20.39 -0.99
C LEU A 49 -20.08 20.79 -0.11
N GLY A 50 -19.67 19.92 0.82
CA GLY A 50 -18.52 20.15 1.69
C GLY A 50 -17.19 20.24 0.94
N ALA A 51 -17.06 19.48 -0.16
CA ALA A 51 -15.92 19.52 -1.07
C ALA A 51 -15.91 20.76 -1.99
N LYS A 52 -17.02 21.51 -2.05
CA LYS A 52 -17.23 22.61 -3.01
C LYS A 52 -17.11 22.15 -4.47
N ILE A 53 -17.54 20.92 -4.76
CA ILE A 53 -17.57 20.32 -6.09
C ILE A 53 -19.04 20.17 -6.50
N SER A 54 -19.35 20.47 -7.76
CA SER A 54 -20.71 20.25 -8.28
C SER A 54 -21.04 18.75 -8.30
N PHE A 55 -22.26 18.40 -7.89
CA PHE A 55 -22.72 17.01 -7.96
C PHE A 55 -22.94 16.60 -9.42
N PRO A 56 -22.26 15.56 -9.96
CA PRO A 56 -22.39 15.16 -11.35
C PRO A 56 -23.78 14.59 -11.65
N GLU A 57 -24.37 14.99 -12.78
CA GLU A 57 -25.66 14.49 -13.22
C GLU A 57 -25.61 12.98 -13.51
N GLU A 58 -24.51 12.52 -14.10
CA GLU A 58 -24.27 11.11 -14.40
C GLU A 58 -24.32 10.25 -13.13
N LEU A 59 -23.73 10.74 -12.04
CA LEU A 59 -23.81 10.07 -10.74
C LEU A 59 -25.24 10.03 -10.23
N PHE A 60 -25.99 11.14 -10.32
CA PHE A 60 -27.40 11.21 -9.90
C PHE A 60 -28.30 10.22 -10.65
N MET A 61 -28.07 10.10 -11.96
CA MET A 61 -28.87 9.23 -12.83
C MET A 61 -28.53 7.75 -12.65
N ASN A 62 -27.34 7.42 -12.13
CA ASN A 62 -26.84 6.05 -12.02
C ASN A 62 -26.63 5.57 -10.57
N VAL A 63 -27.18 6.26 -9.56
CA VAL A 63 -27.03 5.85 -8.14
C VAL A 63 -27.55 4.45 -7.81
N GLU A 64 -28.48 3.91 -8.60
CA GLU A 64 -29.03 2.56 -8.43
C GLU A 64 -28.29 1.52 -9.30
N ASN A 65 -27.41 1.97 -10.21
CA ASN A 65 -26.62 1.09 -11.04
C ASN A 65 -25.43 0.54 -10.22
N ILE A 66 -25.48 -0.76 -9.93
CA ILE A 66 -24.48 -1.45 -9.10
C ILE A 66 -23.07 -1.33 -9.68
N GLU A 67 -22.90 -1.56 -10.99
CA GLU A 67 -21.57 -1.53 -11.62
C GLU A 67 -20.99 -0.11 -11.60
N PHE A 68 -21.83 0.88 -11.91
CA PHE A 68 -21.46 2.29 -11.83
C PHE A 68 -21.02 2.66 -10.41
N MET A 69 -21.86 2.34 -9.41
CA MET A 69 -21.58 2.67 -8.03
C MET A 69 -20.38 1.92 -7.48
N LEU A 70 -20.10 0.70 -7.94
CA LEU A 70 -18.91 -0.04 -7.59
C LEU A 70 -17.64 0.68 -8.08
N CYS A 71 -17.58 1.04 -9.37
CA CYS A 71 -16.45 1.80 -9.92
C CYS A 71 -16.25 3.12 -9.19
N TYR A 72 -17.33 3.84 -8.91
CA TYR A 72 -17.31 5.10 -8.17
C TYR A 72 -16.79 4.91 -6.73
N GLN A 73 -17.27 3.89 -6.02
CA GLN A 73 -16.84 3.59 -4.66
C GLN A 73 -15.37 3.18 -4.56
N ILE A 74 -14.85 2.46 -5.57
CA ILE A 74 -13.42 2.12 -5.64
C ILE A 74 -12.60 3.40 -5.74
N GLY A 75 -12.97 4.32 -6.63
CA GLY A 75 -12.33 5.63 -6.73
C GLY A 75 -12.40 6.40 -5.41
N LEU A 76 -13.58 6.44 -4.80
CA LEU A 76 -13.83 7.13 -3.54
C LEU A 76 -12.92 6.63 -2.41
N VAL A 77 -12.78 5.32 -2.25
CA VAL A 77 -11.90 4.71 -1.25
C VAL A 77 -10.43 4.96 -1.60
N ALA A 78 -10.04 4.83 -2.87
CA ALA A 78 -8.67 5.08 -3.30
C ALA A 78 -8.24 6.53 -3.04
N GLY A 79 -9.11 7.51 -3.34
CA GLY A 79 -8.85 8.91 -3.01
C GLY A 79 -8.86 9.17 -1.50
N ASN A 80 -9.69 8.43 -0.73
CA ASN A 80 -9.77 8.57 0.72
C ASN A 80 -8.62 7.87 1.46
N ALA A 81 -7.94 6.90 0.84
CA ALA A 81 -6.71 6.34 1.39
C ALA A 81 -5.69 7.47 1.63
N LYS A 82 -5.07 7.48 2.82
CA LYS A 82 -4.05 8.49 3.16
C LYS A 82 -2.95 8.46 2.10
N GLU A 83 -2.57 9.62 1.57
CA GLU A 83 -1.40 9.80 0.68
C GLU A 83 -0.07 9.36 1.34
N ASN A 84 -0.06 8.84 2.56
CA ASN A 84 1.13 8.48 3.33
C ASN A 84 1.16 7.00 3.77
N ALA A 85 0.63 6.10 2.96
CA ALA A 85 1.05 4.69 3.01
C ALA A 85 1.91 4.38 1.77
N THR A 86 2.82 5.28 1.42
CA THR A 86 3.99 4.86 0.64
C THR A 86 4.76 3.91 1.55
N PHE A 87 4.48 2.62 1.42
CA PHE A 87 5.42 1.57 1.78
C PHE A 87 6.66 1.62 0.88
N ASP A 88 6.81 2.63 0.02
CA ASP A 88 8.05 2.91 -0.69
C ASP A 88 9.20 3.00 0.30
N GLY A 89 10.22 2.19 0.06
CA GLY A 89 11.35 2.03 0.96
C GLY A 89 11.06 1.18 2.20
N PHE A 90 9.88 0.56 2.31
CA PHE A 90 9.58 -0.48 3.30
C PHE A 90 9.44 -1.85 2.65
N ILE A 91 9.80 -2.90 3.39
CA ILE A 91 9.74 -4.29 2.95
C ILE A 91 9.20 -5.15 4.10
N SER A 92 8.46 -6.21 3.78
CA SER A 92 7.94 -7.14 4.81
C SER A 92 9.06 -7.98 5.42
N LEU A 93 8.82 -8.58 6.59
CA LEU A 93 9.76 -9.55 7.19
C LEU A 93 10.07 -10.73 6.25
N ALA A 94 9.07 -11.21 5.51
CA ALA A 94 9.23 -12.31 4.56
C ALA A 94 10.13 -11.90 3.40
N ASP A 95 9.81 -10.79 2.75
CA ASP A 95 10.58 -10.27 1.62
C ASP A 95 12.00 -9.85 2.04
N ALA A 96 12.18 -9.31 3.25
CA ALA A 96 13.49 -9.00 3.82
C ALA A 96 14.33 -10.27 4.03
N SER A 97 13.69 -11.35 4.49
CA SER A 97 14.36 -12.63 4.71
C SER A 97 14.86 -13.23 3.40
N GLU A 98 14.05 -13.16 2.35
CA GLU A 98 14.41 -13.59 1.00
C GLU A 98 15.51 -12.69 0.40
N ARG A 99 15.31 -11.37 0.41
CA ARG A 99 16.22 -10.41 -0.23
C ARG A 99 17.63 -10.42 0.34
N PHE A 100 17.77 -10.55 1.67
CA PHE A 100 19.06 -10.52 2.34
C PHE A 100 19.58 -11.92 2.69
N ASN A 101 18.85 -12.97 2.30
CA ASN A 101 19.15 -14.37 2.66
C ASN A 101 19.40 -14.56 4.16
N VAL A 102 18.60 -13.88 5.00
CA VAL A 102 18.68 -13.95 6.47
C VAL A 102 17.39 -14.56 7.00
N PRO A 103 17.43 -15.61 7.85
CA PRO A 103 16.20 -16.18 8.42
C PRO A 103 15.35 -15.15 9.18
N GLN A 104 14.03 -15.18 9.00
CA GLN A 104 13.09 -14.28 9.69
C GLN A 104 13.30 -14.25 11.22
N ALA A 105 13.58 -15.39 11.84
CA ALA A 105 13.85 -15.50 13.27
C ALA A 105 15.09 -14.68 13.71
N THR A 106 16.10 -14.58 12.84
CA THR A 106 17.31 -13.77 13.06
C THR A 106 16.99 -12.29 13.00
N ILE A 107 16.20 -11.85 12.02
CA ILE A 107 15.76 -10.45 11.88
C ILE A 107 14.90 -10.04 13.10
N LEU A 108 13.97 -10.91 13.52
CA LEU A 108 13.16 -10.71 14.73
C LEU A 108 13.99 -10.65 16.01
N SER A 109 15.02 -11.50 16.11
CA SER A 109 15.95 -11.48 17.24
C SER A 109 16.78 -10.21 17.27
N ALA A 110 17.15 -9.67 16.10
CA ALA A 110 17.83 -8.38 15.98
C ALA A 110 16.99 -7.21 16.50
N ILE A 111 15.66 -7.23 16.32
CA ILE A 111 14.76 -6.24 16.95
C ILE A 111 14.87 -6.34 18.48
N LYS A 112 14.77 -7.55 19.04
CA LYS A 112 14.85 -7.77 20.51
C LYS A 112 16.18 -7.32 21.11
N ARG A 113 17.26 -7.39 20.32
CA ARG A 113 18.61 -6.94 20.71
C ARG A 113 18.81 -5.43 20.56
N GLY A 114 17.79 -4.68 20.15
CA GLY A 114 17.85 -3.22 19.99
C GLY A 114 18.56 -2.77 18.72
N ALA A 115 18.80 -3.68 17.78
CA ALA A 115 19.57 -3.38 16.57
C ALA A 115 18.69 -2.85 15.41
N PHE A 116 17.43 -2.53 15.69
CA PHE A 116 16.51 -1.76 14.86
C PHE A 116 15.67 -0.90 15.79
N LYS A 117 15.54 0.39 15.51
CA LYS A 117 14.68 1.28 16.27
C LYS A 117 13.22 1.14 15.83
N ILE A 118 12.34 0.92 16.80
CA ILE A 118 10.89 0.83 16.53
C ILE A 118 10.38 2.22 16.13
N ASP A 119 9.50 2.27 15.13
CA ASP A 119 8.94 3.48 14.49
C ASP A 119 9.92 4.34 13.67
N GLU A 120 11.23 4.08 13.75
CA GLU A 120 12.23 4.67 12.86
C GLU A 120 12.67 3.68 11.76
N ASP A 121 13.15 2.49 12.13
CA ASP A 121 13.70 1.49 11.21
C ASP A 121 12.70 0.38 10.88
N CYS A 122 11.84 0.05 11.84
CA CYS A 122 10.87 -1.04 11.71
C CYS A 122 9.58 -0.73 12.46
N ARG A 123 8.48 -1.27 11.98
CA ARG A 123 7.16 -1.14 12.62
C ARG A 123 6.39 -2.44 12.52
N LYS A 124 5.64 -2.75 13.57
CA LYS A 124 4.68 -3.86 13.55
C LYS A 124 3.33 -3.37 13.01
N ILE A 125 2.82 -4.04 11.98
CA ILE A 125 1.49 -3.78 11.40
C ILE A 125 0.69 -5.08 11.46
N GLY A 126 -0.33 -5.11 12.32
CA GLY A 126 -1.10 -6.32 12.58
C GLY A 126 -0.21 -7.42 13.17
N ARG A 127 -0.04 -8.52 12.43
CA ARG A 127 0.81 -9.66 12.83
C ARG A 127 2.23 -9.56 12.29
N ASP A 128 2.45 -8.74 11.27
CA ASP A 128 3.71 -8.70 10.53
C ASP A 128 4.58 -7.52 10.95
N TRP A 129 5.87 -7.63 10.65
CA TRP A 129 6.84 -6.56 10.76
C TRP A 129 7.18 -6.03 9.38
N ILE A 130 7.23 -4.71 9.26
CA ILE A 130 7.78 -4.01 8.11
C ILE A 130 9.07 -3.30 8.51
N PHE A 131 10.01 -3.21 7.58
CA PHE A 131 11.33 -2.64 7.78
C PHE A 131 11.63 -1.63 6.70
N LYS A 132 12.31 -0.54 7.04
CA LYS A 132 12.94 0.30 6.03
C LYS A 132 14.02 -0.51 5.32
N VAL A 133 13.98 -0.51 3.99
CA VAL A 133 14.96 -1.17 3.13
C VAL A 133 16.37 -0.63 3.42
N SER A 134 16.52 0.68 3.63
CA SER A 134 17.80 1.29 3.98
C SER A 134 18.38 0.71 5.27
N SER A 135 17.58 0.60 6.34
CA SER A 135 18.05 0.08 7.63
C SER A 135 18.43 -1.40 7.57
N LEU A 136 17.82 -2.17 6.67
CA LEU A 136 18.23 -3.55 6.38
C LEU A 136 19.51 -3.59 5.55
N GLN A 137 19.65 -2.71 4.56
CA GLN A 137 20.85 -2.59 3.73
C GLN A 137 22.07 -2.21 4.56
N ASP A 138 21.95 -1.26 5.48
CA ASP A 138 23.06 -0.85 6.36
C ASP A 138 23.58 -2.00 7.25
N LYS A 139 22.75 -3.02 7.48
CA LYS A 139 23.04 -4.10 8.42
C LYS A 139 23.40 -5.42 7.74
N TYR A 140 22.73 -5.73 6.64
CA TYR A 140 22.82 -7.00 5.93
C TYR A 140 23.25 -6.82 4.48
N GLY A 141 23.39 -5.58 4.00
CA GLY A 141 24.00 -5.27 2.72
C GLY A 141 25.49 -5.55 2.81
N VAL A 142 25.86 -6.81 2.57
CA VAL A 142 27.25 -7.17 2.35
C VAL A 142 27.57 -6.72 0.93
N GLU A 143 28.58 -5.85 0.75
CA GLU A 143 29.24 -5.72 -0.55
C GLU A 143 29.81 -7.10 -0.90
N GLU A 144 29.54 -7.61 -2.11
CA GLU A 144 30.25 -8.77 -2.63
C GLU A 144 31.75 -8.49 -2.52
N VAL A 145 32.41 -9.12 -1.54
CA VAL A 145 33.86 -9.19 -1.52
C VAL A 145 34.20 -10.15 -2.65
N GLU A 146 34.64 -9.60 -3.79
CA GLU A 146 35.25 -10.39 -4.85
C GLU A 146 36.29 -11.33 -4.22
N LEU A 147 36.15 -12.63 -4.47
CA LEU A 147 37.08 -13.65 -4.04
C LEU A 147 38.46 -13.38 -4.65
N TYR A 148 39.32 -12.67 -3.92
CA TYR A 148 40.71 -12.51 -4.28
C TYR A 148 41.43 -13.87 -4.28
N GLY A 149 41.84 -14.32 -5.46
CA GLY A 149 43.11 -14.99 -5.70
C GLY A 149 43.28 -16.43 -5.21
N ILE A 150 42.57 -17.39 -5.82
CA ILE A 150 43.11 -18.75 -5.94
C ILE A 150 43.98 -18.74 -7.21
N GLU A 151 45.28 -18.45 -7.06
CA GLU A 151 46.26 -18.77 -8.09
C GLU A 151 46.50 -20.29 -8.04
N ASP A 152 45.97 -21.00 -9.05
CA ASP A 152 46.30 -22.41 -9.30
C ASP A 152 47.75 -22.50 -9.80
N ASP A 153 48.71 -22.56 -8.88
CA ASP A 153 50.12 -22.81 -9.22
C ASP A 153 50.45 -24.28 -8.96
N TYR A 154 49.94 -25.16 -9.84
CA TYR A 154 50.42 -26.53 -9.99
C TYR A 154 51.39 -26.60 -11.17
N THR A 155 52.68 -26.38 -10.91
CA THR A 155 53.75 -26.82 -11.82
C THR A 155 54.08 -28.28 -11.57
N ASP A 156 53.72 -29.16 -12.52
CA ASP A 156 54.28 -30.51 -12.60
C ASP A 156 55.78 -30.40 -12.91
N LYS A 157 56.61 -30.84 -11.97
CA LYS A 157 57.99 -31.22 -12.24
C LYS A 157 57.99 -32.66 -12.73
N GLU A 158 58.12 -32.86 -14.04
CA GLU A 158 58.59 -34.15 -14.55
C GLU A 158 60.11 -34.23 -14.30
N GLU A 159 60.50 -35.17 -13.45
CA GLU A 159 61.87 -35.62 -13.24
C GLU A 159 62.36 -36.41 -14.47
N GLU A 160 63.67 -36.28 -14.74
CA GLU A 160 64.44 -36.90 -15.83
C GLU A 160 64.34 -38.43 -15.95
#